data_AF-A0A372JWR6-F1
#
_entry.id   AF-A0A372JWR6-F1
#
_cell.length_a   1.000
_cell.length_b   1.000
_cell.length_c   1.000
_cell.angle_alpha   90.00
_cell.angle_beta   90.00
_cell.angle_gamma   90.00
#
_symmetry.space_group_name_H-M   'P 1'
#
loop_
_entity.id
_entity.type
_entity.pdbx_description
1 polymer ?
#
loop_
_entity_poly.entity_id
_entity_poly.type
_entity_poly.pdbx_seq_one_letter_code
_entity_poly.pdbx_strand_id
1 'polypeptide(L)'
;MSGALYVVASDLRGYLAWEPREKRIDKDWLIRSELERRLTDEGYELYWSLPDSIAARELIGWAVVYELSPTTRIRYRLVRYNGITLLARKTLAS
;
A
#
# COMPACT_ATOMS: atom_id res chain seq x y z
N MET A 1 -11.84 -9.49 16.38
CA MET A 1 -11.93 -8.89 15.03
C MET A 1 -10.54 -8.45 14.62
N SER A 2 -9.90 -9.18 13.70
CA SER A 2 -8.56 -8.85 13.21
C SER A 2 -8.71 -7.91 12.01
N GLY A 3 -8.86 -6.61 12.27
CA GLY A 3 -8.91 -5.60 11.22
C GLY A 3 -7.51 -5.43 10.61
N ALA A 4 -7.38 -5.62 9.30
CA ALA A 4 -6.15 -5.27 8.60
C ALA A 4 -5.95 -3.75 8.64
N LEU A 5 -4.77 -3.33 9.09
CA LEU A 5 -4.35 -1.94 9.07
C LEU A 5 -3.55 -1.70 7.80
N TYR A 6 -3.96 -0.71 7.03
CA TYR A 6 -3.27 -0.32 5.80
C TYR A 6 -2.62 1.04 6.02
N VAL A 7 -1.39 1.17 5.54
CA VAL A 7 -0.64 2.42 5.65
C VAL A 7 0.04 2.73 4.33
N VAL A 8 0.10 4.02 4.03
CA VAL A 8 0.89 4.55 2.92
C VAL A 8 2.30 4.85 3.45
N ALA A 9 3.33 4.60 2.64
CA ALA A 9 4.73 4.70 3.09
C ALA A 9 5.09 6.07 3.70
N SER A 10 4.42 7.15 3.28
CA SER A 10 4.53 8.49 3.86
C SER A 10 4.25 8.54 5.37
N ASP A 11 3.42 7.62 5.86
CA ASP A 11 2.92 7.56 7.23
C ASP A 11 3.61 6.45 8.06
N LEU A 12 4.69 5.86 7.52
CA LEU A 12 5.29 4.62 8.04
C LEU A 12 6.25 4.84 9.23
N ARG A 13 6.35 6.05 9.79
CA ARG A 13 7.39 6.45 10.78
C ARG A 13 7.46 5.54 12.03
N GLY A 14 6.37 4.87 12.42
CA GLY A 14 6.34 3.91 13.54
C GLY A 14 6.60 2.44 13.16
N TYR A 15 6.62 2.13 11.86
CA TYR A 15 6.66 0.77 11.33
C TYR A 15 7.94 0.49 10.52
N LEU A 16 8.90 1.42 10.56
CA LEU A 16 10.17 1.28 9.83
C LEU A 16 11.00 0.07 10.29
N ALA A 17 10.87 -0.31 11.56
CA ALA A 17 11.54 -1.48 12.15
C ALA A 17 10.84 -2.82 11.87
N TRP A 18 9.66 -2.83 11.25
CA TRP A 18 8.92 -4.05 10.96
C TRP A 18 9.51 -4.78 9.75
N GLU A 19 9.47 -6.11 9.79
CA GLU A 19 10.06 -6.94 8.73
C GLU A 19 9.33 -6.67 7.40
N PRO A 20 10.02 -6.24 6.33
CA PRO A 20 9.41 -6.07 5.04
C PRO A 20 9.19 -7.43 4.36
N ARG A 21 7.95 -7.70 3.92
CA ARG A 21 7.63 -8.83 3.03
C ARG A 21 6.77 -8.38 1.87
N GLU A 22 6.71 -9.21 0.84
CA GLU A 22 5.75 -9.04 -0.25
C GLU A 22 4.50 -9.89 0.03
N LYS A 23 3.33 -9.32 -0.28
CA LYS A 23 2.07 -10.06 -0.34
C LYS A 23 1.53 -9.97 -1.76
N ARG A 24 1.44 -11.14 -2.40
CA ARG A 24 0.85 -11.27 -3.74
C ARG A 24 -0.66 -11.10 -3.63
N ILE A 25 -1.21 -10.16 -4.38
CA ILE A 25 -2.64 -9.87 -4.43
C ILE A 25 -3.15 -9.84 -5.86
N ASP A 26 -4.42 -10.19 -6.03
CA ASP A 26 -5.17 -10.05 -7.28
C ASP A 26 -6.30 -9.03 -7.12
N LYS A 27 -7.08 -8.84 -8.20
CA LYS A 27 -8.21 -7.92 -8.22
C LYS A 27 -9.29 -8.33 -7.21
N ASP A 28 -9.56 -9.62 -7.07
CA ASP A 28 -10.60 -10.14 -6.18
C ASP A 28 -10.22 -9.95 -4.71
N TRP A 29 -8.94 -10.06 -4.37
CA TRP A 29 -8.42 -9.71 -3.07
C TRP A 29 -8.60 -8.23 -2.76
N LEU A 30 -8.25 -7.34 -3.71
CA LEU A 30 -8.37 -5.89 -3.52
C LEU A 30 -9.82 -5.49 -3.20
N ILE A 31 -10.79 -6.05 -3.92
CA ILE A 31 -12.22 -5.80 -3.71
C ILE A 31 -12.67 -6.33 -2.34
N ARG A 32 -12.39 -7.60 -2.04
CA ARG A 32 -12.84 -8.23 -0.78
C ARG A 32 -12.21 -7.63 0.48
N SER A 33 -11.00 -7.09 0.35
CA SER A 33 -10.28 -6.44 1.46
C SER A 33 -10.84 -5.06 1.83
N GLU A 34 -11.72 -4.51 0.98
CA GLU A 34 -12.22 -3.13 1.01
C GLU A 34 -11.11 -2.06 0.97
N LEU A 35 -9.87 -2.44 0.67
CA LEU A 35 -8.71 -1.55 0.67
C LEU A 35 -8.90 -0.38 -0.29
N GLU A 36 -9.32 -0.66 -1.52
CA GLU A 36 -9.51 0.35 -2.55
C GLU A 36 -10.57 1.38 -2.15
N ARG A 37 -11.69 0.90 -1.61
CA ARG A 37 -12.76 1.76 -1.09
C ARG A 37 -12.24 2.64 0.06
N ARG A 38 -11.60 2.04 1.06
CA ARG A 38 -11.07 2.77 2.23
C ARG A 38 -10.06 3.85 1.85
N LEU A 39 -9.07 3.53 1.01
CA LEU A 39 -8.07 4.52 0.60
C LEU A 39 -8.68 5.63 -0.24
N THR A 40 -9.65 5.31 -1.11
CA THR A 40 -10.38 6.32 -1.87
C THR A 40 -11.21 7.23 -0.97
N ASP A 41 -11.95 6.66 0.01
CA ASP A 41 -12.72 7.40 1.01
C ASP A 41 -11.82 8.31 1.87
N GLU A 42 -10.58 7.88 2.11
CA GLU A 42 -9.55 8.67 2.80
C GLU A 42 -8.87 9.72 1.88
N GLY A 43 -9.29 9.86 0.62
CA GLY A 43 -8.75 10.84 -0.33
C GLY A 43 -7.40 10.45 -0.91
N TYR A 44 -7.19 9.17 -1.20
CA TYR A 44 -6.03 8.70 -1.95
C TYR A 44 -6.43 8.24 -3.36
N GLU A 45 -5.59 8.59 -4.32
CA GLU A 45 -5.57 7.99 -5.65
C GLU A 45 -4.66 6.76 -5.62
N LEU A 46 -5.06 5.67 -6.31
CA LEU A 46 -4.28 4.43 -6.38
C LEU A 46 -3.65 4.23 -7.75
N TYR A 47 -2.44 3.66 -7.77
CA TYR A 47 -1.70 3.40 -9.01
C TYR A 47 -0.86 2.13 -8.91
N TRP A 48 -0.79 1.38 -10.02
CA TRP A 48 0.09 0.22 -10.12
C TRP A 48 1.38 0.58 -10.85
N SER A 49 2.52 0.38 -10.21
CA SER A 49 3.82 0.75 -10.75
C SER A 49 4.73 -0.46 -10.96
N LEU A 50 5.54 -0.42 -12.03
CA LEU A 50 6.67 -1.34 -12.20
C LEU A 50 7.69 -1.11 -11.08
N PRO A 51 8.37 -2.17 -10.59
CA PRO A 51 9.37 -2.05 -9.51
C PRO A 51 10.41 -0.95 -9.75
N ASP A 52 10.95 -0.88 -10.97
CA ASP A 52 12.02 0.06 -11.33
C ASP A 52 11.55 1.51 -11.41
N SER A 53 10.23 1.73 -11.50
CA SER A 53 9.64 3.07 -11.53
C SER A 53 9.25 3.61 -10.16
N ILE A 54 9.27 2.78 -9.10
CA ILE A 54 8.77 3.18 -7.78
C ILE A 54 9.52 4.41 -7.25
N ALA A 55 10.86 4.39 -7.27
CA ALA A 55 11.66 5.51 -6.77
C ALA A 55 11.34 6.83 -7.50
N ALA A 56 11.17 6.79 -8.82
CA ALA A 56 10.78 7.97 -9.60
C ALA A 56 9.35 8.44 -9.27
N ARG A 57 8.43 7.52 -8.97
CA ARG A 57 7.06 7.85 -8.54
C ARG A 57 7.04 8.46 -7.14
N GLU A 58 7.90 8.01 -6.24
CA GLU A 58 8.04 8.57 -4.90
C GLU A 58 8.47 10.04 -4.93
N LEU A 59 9.34 10.43 -5.87
CA LEU A 59 9.75 11.83 -6.06
C LEU A 59 8.59 12.77 -6.43
N ILE A 60 7.50 12.25 -7.01
CA ILE A 60 6.31 13.03 -7.42
C ILE A 60 5.11 12.78 -6.49
N GLY A 61 5.36 12.27 -5.29
CA GLY A 61 4.38 12.16 -4.20
C GLY A 61 3.56 10.88 -4.15
N TRP A 62 3.89 9.86 -4.96
CA TRP A 62 3.32 8.52 -4.75
C TRP A 62 4.05 7.81 -3.62
N ALA A 63 3.37 6.91 -2.93
CA ALA A 63 3.98 6.14 -1.86
C ALA A 63 3.44 4.72 -1.84
N VAL A 64 4.29 3.76 -1.49
CA VAL A 64 3.94 2.33 -1.47
C VAL A 64 2.84 2.06 -0.43
N VAL A 65 1.86 1.23 -0.81
CA VAL A 65 0.81 0.76 0.10
C VAL A 65 1.27 -0.52 0.81
N TYR A 66 1.14 -0.52 2.13
CA TYR A 66 1.44 -1.67 2.98
C TYR A 66 0.21 -2.16 3.72
N GLU A 67 0.12 -3.47 3.88
CA GLU A 67 -0.69 -4.09 4.93
C GLU A 67 0.20 -4.38 6.15
N LEU A 68 -0.24 -3.97 7.32
CA LEU A 68 0.45 -4.21 8.58
C LEU A 68 -0.14 -5.43 9.27
N SER A 69 0.73 -6.33 9.74
CA SER A 69 0.38 -7.45 10.61
C SER A 69 0.97 -7.24 12.00
N PRO A 70 0.20 -6.67 12.95
CA PRO A 70 0.71 -6.37 14.29
C PRO A 70 1.16 -7.60 15.08
N THR A 71 0.50 -8.74 14.84
CA THR A 71 0.81 -10.01 15.50
C THR A 71 2.20 -10.53 15.14
N THR A 72 2.58 -10.37 13.88
CA THR A 72 3.87 -10.87 13.35
C THR A 72 4.93 -9.78 13.20
N ARG A 73 4.55 -8.51 13.40
CA ARG A 73 5.40 -7.32 13.13
C ARG A 73 5.97 -7.32 11.71
N ILE A 74 5.13 -7.72 10.75
CA ILE A 74 5.45 -7.72 9.32
C ILE A 74 4.70 -6.59 8.63
N ARG A 75 5.38 -5.87 7.74
CA ARG A 75 4.77 -4.94 6.78
C ARG A 75 4.80 -5.58 5.39
N TYR A 76 3.62 -5.83 4.84
CA TYR A 76 3.44 -6.45 3.55
C TYR A 76 3.29 -5.41 2.46
N ARG A 77 4.28 -5.30 1.58
CA ARG A 77 4.16 -4.58 0.32
C ARG A 77 3.16 -5.31 -0.57
N LEU A 78 2.15 -4.60 -1.04
CA LEU A 78 1.12 -5.18 -1.90
C LEU A 78 1.59 -5.20 -3.35
N VAL A 79 1.76 -6.40 -3.90
CA VAL A 79 2.28 -6.63 -5.25
C VAL A 79 1.38 -7.56 -6.03
N ARG A 80 1.24 -7.39 -7.35
CA ARG A 80 0.60 -8.42 -8.19
C ARG A 80 1.58 -9.54 -8.54
N TYR A 81 1.06 -10.62 -9.14
CA TYR A 81 1.85 -11.76 -9.59
C TYR A 81 2.96 -11.41 -10.60
N ASN A 82 2.77 -10.35 -11.40
CA ASN A 82 3.77 -9.85 -12.35
C ASN A 82 4.75 -8.82 -11.74
N GLY A 83 4.78 -8.67 -10.42
CA GLY A 83 5.72 -7.78 -9.72
C GLY A 83 5.31 -6.32 -9.62
N ILE A 84 4.21 -5.88 -10.26
CA ILE A 84 3.78 -4.48 -10.13
C ILE A 84 3.28 -4.19 -8.71
N THR A 85 3.72 -3.07 -8.14
CA THR A 85 3.47 -2.67 -6.76
C THR A 85 2.32 -1.66 -6.70
N LEU A 86 1.46 -1.78 -5.68
CA LEU A 86 0.42 -0.79 -5.42
C LEU A 86 0.99 0.44 -4.72
N LEU A 87 0.77 1.60 -5.32
CA LEU A 87 1.09 2.92 -4.77
C LEU A 87 -0.21 3.68 -4.49
N ALA A 88 -0.13 4.64 -3.58
CA ALA A 88 -1.16 5.60 -3.26
C ALA A 88 -0.58 7.02 -3.20
N ARG A 89 -1.37 8.02 -3.57
CA ARG A 89 -1.02 9.44 -3.44
C ARG A 89 -2.23 10.20 -2.91
N LYS A 90 -2.02 11.05 -1.91
CA LYS A 90 -3.09 11.88 -1.35
C LYS A 90 -3.58 12.86 -2.43
N THR A 91 -4.86 12.86 -2.74
CA THR A 91 -5.48 13.94 -3.50
C THR A 91 -5.80 15.06 -2.51
N LEU A 92 -5.23 16.24 -2.73
CA LEU A 92 -5.68 17.42 -1.98
C LEU A 92 -7.16 17.62 -2.32
N ALA A 93 -8.01 17.68 -1.31
CA ALA A 93 -9.41 18.07 -1.51
C ALA A 93 -9.39 19.48 -2.14
N SER A 94 -9.91 19.58 -3.36
CA SER A 94 -10.14 20.85 -4.06
C SER A 94 -11.11 21.74 -3.29
#